data_AF-A0A1J5QLP9-F1
#
_entry.id   AF-A0A1J5QLP9-F1
#
_cell.length_a   1.000
_cell.length_b   1.000
_cell.length_c   1.000
_cell.angle_alpha   90.00
_cell.angle_beta   90.00
_cell.angle_gamma   90.00
#
_symmetry.space_group_name_H-M   'P 1'
#
loop_
_entity.id
_entity.type
_entity.pdbx_description
1 polymer ?
#
loop_
_entity_poly.entity_id
_entity_poly.type
_entity_poly.pdbx_seq_one_letter_code
_entity_poly.pdbx_strand_id
1 'polypeptide(L)'
;MTELLPLEKVFVRNAAEKSKFPRQTVDYAAMYLGLLNHLRANIYKDIDAALAANSATPGLYTAHNAEHFDEVVHYAGSLLGVETGDENVSLEPYEIYILLVAIRIHDAGNIHGREDHEKKCFSILRNCGAASGDDDSEKKVIALIAQAHGGKTTAGNKDTISELKDKEPLGKFFIRSRLIASIVRFADEICESRSRAANYLLTYGSIPTHSELFHKYAAAISANVVSHKDRRLTLVYKVKLDDTSRPWGCAITGSKTESYLIDEILERLEKMDRERRYCNRFSRDIYTIDSIRATIDVIDNNVETIKTIAVPELYDSGYPDDHSGHLKEELKEFCGPAFYQSLSQQSVGEPT
;
A
#
# COMPACT_ATOMS: atom_id res chain seq x y z
N MET A 1 -16.65 -20.84 -1.29
CA MET A 1 -16.54 -19.55 -0.59
C MET A 1 -15.06 -19.28 -0.40
N THR A 2 -14.60 -18.10 -0.77
CA THR A 2 -13.24 -17.65 -0.47
C THR A 2 -13.06 -17.63 1.04
N GLU A 3 -11.90 -18.07 1.53
CA GLU A 3 -11.58 -17.99 2.95
C GLU A 3 -11.53 -16.52 3.40
N LEU A 4 -12.13 -16.20 4.54
CA LEU A 4 -12.13 -14.84 5.08
C LEU A 4 -10.74 -14.52 5.67
N LEU A 5 -10.29 -13.29 5.44
CA LEU A 5 -9.09 -12.74 6.07
C LEU A 5 -9.36 -12.44 7.56
N PRO A 6 -8.31 -12.39 8.41
CA PRO A 6 -8.47 -12.18 9.86
C PRO A 6 -9.39 -11.00 10.23
N LEU A 7 -9.18 -9.82 9.65
CA LEU A 7 -10.03 -8.65 9.91
C LEU A 7 -11.48 -8.82 9.42
N GLU A 8 -11.69 -9.57 8.33
CA GLU A 8 -13.04 -9.91 7.85
C GLU A 8 -13.75 -10.89 8.80
N LYS A 9 -13.02 -11.83 9.42
CA LYS A 9 -13.57 -12.72 10.45
C LYS A 9 -14.05 -11.92 11.66
N VAL A 10 -13.23 -10.97 12.14
CA VAL A 10 -13.61 -10.04 13.22
C VAL A 10 -14.90 -9.30 12.84
N PHE A 11 -14.96 -8.77 11.61
CA PHE A 11 -16.15 -8.06 11.14
C PHE A 11 -17.40 -8.95 11.12
N VAL A 12 -17.34 -10.12 10.48
CA VAL A 12 -18.49 -11.03 10.34
C VAL A 12 -19.02 -11.47 11.71
N ARG A 13 -18.12 -11.74 12.67
CA ARG A 13 -18.49 -12.02 14.06
C ARG A 13 -19.22 -10.84 14.69
N ASN A 14 -18.65 -9.64 14.59
CA ASN A 14 -19.17 -8.43 15.22
C ASN A 14 -20.46 -7.92 14.54
N ALA A 15 -20.70 -8.27 13.27
CA ALA A 15 -21.89 -7.90 12.51
C ALA A 15 -23.18 -8.55 13.05
N ALA A 16 -23.07 -9.58 13.89
CA ALA A 16 -24.21 -10.17 14.58
C ALA A 16 -24.91 -9.16 15.53
N GLU A 17 -24.19 -8.17 16.05
CA GLU A 17 -24.73 -7.11 16.91
C GLU A 17 -25.42 -6.01 16.08
N LYS A 18 -26.59 -6.33 15.50
CA LYS A 18 -27.36 -5.41 14.62
C LYS A 18 -27.62 -4.02 15.22
N SER A 19 -27.65 -3.89 16.54
CA SER A 19 -27.85 -2.61 17.24
C SER A 19 -26.69 -1.62 17.04
N LYS A 20 -25.52 -2.08 16.58
CA LYS A 20 -24.30 -1.31 16.29
C LYS A 20 -24.23 -0.76 14.86
N PHE A 21 -25.27 -0.97 14.06
CA PHE A 21 -25.37 -0.50 12.67
C PHE A 21 -26.54 0.48 12.50
N PRO A 22 -26.46 1.43 11.55
CA PRO A 22 -27.52 2.43 11.34
C PRO A 22 -28.84 1.80 10.91
N ARG A 23 -28.79 0.67 10.17
CA ARG A 23 -29.98 -0.03 9.64
C ARG A 23 -30.05 -1.45 10.16
N GLN A 24 -30.90 -1.68 11.17
CA GLN A 24 -31.02 -2.98 11.84
C GLN A 24 -31.64 -4.09 10.97
N THR A 25 -32.37 -3.71 9.92
CA THR A 25 -32.98 -4.64 8.96
C THR A 25 -31.98 -5.14 7.92
N VAL A 26 -30.83 -4.48 7.77
CA VAL A 26 -29.79 -4.82 6.80
C VAL A 26 -28.82 -5.80 7.43
N ASP A 27 -28.50 -6.86 6.68
CA ASP A 27 -27.41 -7.77 7.01
C ASP A 27 -26.11 -7.22 6.41
N TYR A 28 -25.35 -6.48 7.23
CA TYR A 28 -24.11 -5.84 6.81
C TYR A 28 -23.00 -6.85 6.46
N ALA A 29 -23.00 -8.04 7.07
CA ALA A 29 -22.05 -9.10 6.71
C ALA A 29 -22.38 -9.65 5.32
N ALA A 30 -23.65 -9.99 5.07
CA ALA A 30 -24.08 -10.46 3.75
C ALA A 30 -23.87 -9.38 2.67
N MET A 31 -24.13 -8.12 2.98
CA MET A 31 -23.90 -7.00 2.07
C MET A 31 -22.41 -6.84 1.72
N TYR A 32 -21.51 -6.89 2.70
CA TYR A 32 -20.07 -6.85 2.45
C TYR A 32 -19.60 -8.00 1.55
N LEU A 33 -20.01 -9.24 1.87
CA LEU A 33 -19.62 -10.41 1.10
C LEU A 33 -20.21 -10.37 -0.33
N GLY A 34 -21.44 -9.87 -0.46
CA GLY A 34 -22.07 -9.61 -1.75
C GLY A 34 -21.28 -8.63 -2.60
N LEU A 35 -20.85 -7.52 -2.01
CA LEU A 35 -19.99 -6.53 -2.66
C LEU A 35 -18.64 -7.13 -3.07
N LEU A 36 -17.94 -7.82 -2.16
CA LEU A 36 -16.65 -8.44 -2.43
C LEU A 36 -16.73 -9.44 -3.61
N ASN A 37 -17.76 -10.29 -3.62
CA ASN A 37 -17.99 -11.22 -4.72
C ASN A 37 -18.27 -10.49 -6.04
N HIS A 38 -19.06 -9.40 -6.00
CA HIS A 38 -19.34 -8.59 -7.18
C HIS A 38 -18.06 -7.94 -7.73
N LEU A 39 -17.23 -7.35 -6.86
CA LEU A 39 -15.97 -6.70 -7.24
C LEU A 39 -15.00 -7.71 -7.85
N ARG A 40 -14.82 -8.89 -7.25
CA ARG A 40 -13.98 -9.97 -7.80
C ARG A 40 -14.44 -10.41 -9.19
N ALA A 41 -15.74 -10.63 -9.35
CA ALA A 41 -16.31 -11.19 -10.57
C ALA A 41 -16.38 -10.20 -11.74
N ASN A 42 -16.45 -8.89 -11.46
CA ASN A 42 -16.77 -7.88 -12.48
C ASN A 42 -15.75 -6.75 -12.60
N ILE A 43 -14.89 -6.53 -11.59
CA ILE A 43 -13.93 -5.42 -11.60
C ILE A 43 -12.51 -5.95 -11.47
N TYR A 44 -12.17 -6.63 -10.38
CA TYR A 44 -10.77 -6.99 -10.07
C TYR A 44 -10.12 -7.88 -11.12
N LYS A 45 -10.88 -8.80 -11.73
CA LYS A 45 -10.38 -9.69 -12.78
C LYS A 45 -9.84 -8.94 -14.01
N ASP A 46 -10.32 -7.71 -14.26
CA ASP A 46 -10.01 -6.93 -15.44
C ASP A 46 -9.20 -5.66 -15.11
N ILE A 47 -8.94 -5.36 -13.83
CA ILE A 47 -8.26 -4.12 -13.41
C ILE A 47 -6.89 -3.96 -14.06
N ASP A 48 -6.02 -4.98 -14.03
CA ASP A 48 -4.66 -4.84 -14.55
C ASP A 48 -4.65 -4.60 -16.07
N ALA A 49 -5.50 -5.34 -16.80
CA ALA A 49 -5.66 -5.17 -18.24
C ALA A 49 -6.20 -3.79 -18.58
N ALA A 50 -7.20 -3.32 -17.83
CA ALA A 50 -7.78 -2.01 -18.03
C ALA A 50 -6.84 -0.87 -17.63
N LEU A 51 -6.06 -1.03 -16.55
CA LEU A 51 -5.04 -0.09 -16.14
C LEU A 51 -3.96 0.04 -17.23
N ALA A 52 -3.55 -1.07 -17.82
CA ALA A 52 -2.61 -1.08 -18.93
C ALA A 52 -3.16 -0.42 -20.21
N ALA A 53 -4.44 -0.65 -20.52
CA ALA A 53 -5.06 -0.19 -21.76
C ALA A 53 -5.62 1.24 -21.71
N ASN A 54 -6.14 1.66 -20.55
CA ASN A 54 -6.92 2.90 -20.40
C ASN A 54 -6.12 4.05 -19.77
N SER A 55 -4.90 3.81 -19.28
CA SER A 55 -4.03 4.90 -18.78
C SER A 55 -3.47 5.75 -19.91
N ALA A 56 -3.14 7.02 -19.63
CA ALA A 56 -2.58 7.94 -20.62
C ALA A 56 -1.24 7.45 -21.19
N THR A 57 -0.44 6.76 -20.37
CA THR A 57 0.75 6.02 -20.81
C THR A 57 0.47 4.53 -20.69
N PRO A 58 0.11 3.83 -21.80
CA PRO A 58 -0.09 2.39 -21.75
C PRO A 58 1.20 1.67 -21.34
N GLY A 59 1.07 0.69 -20.45
CA GLY A 59 2.21 -0.01 -19.89
C GLY A 59 1.82 -1.21 -19.05
N LEU A 60 2.81 -2.01 -18.67
CA LEU A 60 2.60 -3.08 -17.70
C LEU A 60 2.92 -2.53 -16.31
N TYR A 61 1.90 -2.38 -15.48
CA TYR A 61 2.05 -1.93 -14.10
C TYR A 61 2.27 -3.12 -13.16
N THR A 62 2.80 -2.88 -11.96
CA THR A 62 2.72 -3.87 -10.87
C THR A 62 1.26 -4.23 -10.60
N ALA A 63 1.00 -5.43 -10.09
CA ALA A 63 -0.36 -5.93 -9.96
C ALA A 63 -1.24 -5.06 -9.04
N HIS A 64 -2.47 -4.81 -9.47
CA HIS A 64 -3.60 -4.20 -8.73
C HIS A 64 -4.83 -5.14 -8.79
N ASN A 65 -4.58 -6.44 -8.94
CA ASN A 65 -5.58 -7.50 -8.98
C ASN A 65 -6.24 -7.75 -7.61
N ALA A 66 -7.06 -8.79 -7.51
CA ALA A 66 -7.83 -9.10 -6.29
C ALA A 66 -6.93 -9.32 -5.07
N GLU A 67 -5.74 -9.89 -5.27
CA GLU A 67 -4.74 -10.17 -4.26
C GLU A 67 -4.21 -8.89 -3.61
N HIS A 68 -4.03 -7.80 -4.36
CA HIS A 68 -3.66 -6.48 -3.80
C HIS A 68 -4.67 -6.02 -2.75
N PHE A 69 -5.97 -6.07 -3.08
CA PHE A 69 -7.01 -5.68 -2.12
C PHE A 69 -7.04 -6.59 -0.88
N ASP A 70 -6.71 -7.87 -1.02
CA ASP A 70 -6.59 -8.80 0.10
C ASP A 70 -5.37 -8.48 0.98
N GLU A 71 -4.23 -8.13 0.37
CA GLU A 71 -3.04 -7.67 1.08
C GLU A 71 -3.35 -6.41 1.89
N VAL A 72 -4.05 -5.42 1.31
CA VAL A 72 -4.45 -4.21 2.06
C VAL A 72 -5.35 -4.54 3.27
N VAL A 73 -6.30 -5.47 3.14
CA VAL A 73 -7.11 -5.94 4.28
C VAL A 73 -6.25 -6.64 5.34
N HIS A 74 -5.29 -7.46 4.91
CA HIS A 74 -4.36 -8.13 5.80
C HIS A 74 -3.52 -7.13 6.59
N TYR A 75 -2.88 -6.16 5.93
CA TYR A 75 -2.07 -5.14 6.60
C TYR A 75 -2.89 -4.20 7.48
N ALA A 76 -4.13 -3.87 7.10
CA ALA A 76 -5.05 -3.16 7.99
C ALA A 76 -5.34 -3.97 9.27
N GLY A 77 -5.51 -5.30 9.16
CA GLY A 77 -5.60 -6.21 10.30
C GLY A 77 -4.35 -6.18 11.17
N SER A 78 -3.16 -6.30 10.57
CA SER A 78 -1.87 -6.26 11.28
C SER A 78 -1.64 -4.94 12.02
N LEU A 79 -2.02 -3.80 11.42
CA LEU A 79 -1.98 -2.49 12.10
C LEU A 79 -2.88 -2.47 13.33
N LEU A 80 -4.05 -3.12 13.26
CA LEU A 80 -5.02 -3.22 14.35
C LEU A 80 -4.74 -4.38 15.33
N GLY A 81 -3.64 -5.13 15.15
CA GLY A 81 -3.27 -6.25 16.01
C GLY A 81 -4.15 -7.50 15.83
N VAL A 82 -4.70 -7.71 14.63
CA VAL A 82 -5.52 -8.88 14.27
C VAL A 82 -4.69 -9.87 13.46
N GLU A 83 -4.37 -11.03 14.02
CA GLU A 83 -3.58 -12.07 13.37
C GLU A 83 -4.46 -13.26 12.94
N THR A 84 -5.36 -13.73 13.82
CA THR A 84 -6.19 -14.92 13.54
C THR A 84 -7.63 -14.59 13.17
N GLY A 85 -8.12 -13.45 13.66
CA GLY A 85 -9.52 -13.03 13.56
C GLY A 85 -10.32 -13.24 14.85
N ASP A 86 -9.69 -13.74 15.91
CA ASP A 86 -10.30 -13.92 17.22
C ASP A 86 -10.14 -12.70 18.13
N GLU A 87 -9.25 -11.79 17.77
CA GLU A 87 -8.89 -10.61 18.54
C GLU A 87 -10.03 -9.58 18.59
N ASN A 88 -10.03 -8.77 19.64
CA ASN A 88 -10.90 -7.61 19.74
C ASN A 88 -10.16 -6.38 19.21
N VAL A 89 -10.84 -5.57 18.40
CA VAL A 89 -10.30 -4.33 17.85
C VAL A 89 -11.00 -3.12 18.45
N SER A 90 -10.29 -2.01 18.59
CA SER A 90 -10.81 -0.74 19.12
C SER A 90 -11.62 0.09 18.11
N LEU A 91 -12.17 -0.57 17.09
CA LEU A 91 -13.11 -0.02 16.11
C LEU A 91 -14.52 -0.55 16.38
N GLU A 92 -15.53 0.32 16.27
CA GLU A 92 -16.92 -0.14 16.35
C GLU A 92 -17.27 -1.02 15.15
N PRO A 93 -18.20 -1.99 15.27
CA PRO A 93 -18.53 -2.92 14.16
C PRO A 93 -18.85 -2.23 12.83
N TYR A 94 -19.52 -1.08 12.89
CA TYR A 94 -19.85 -0.30 11.69
C TYR A 94 -18.63 0.44 11.09
N GLU A 95 -17.65 0.83 11.91
CA GLU A 95 -16.39 1.39 11.40
C GLU A 95 -15.54 0.30 10.71
N ILE A 96 -15.57 -0.94 11.20
CA ILE A 96 -14.90 -2.07 10.53
C ILE A 96 -15.55 -2.35 9.17
N TYR A 97 -16.88 -2.33 9.08
CA TYR A 97 -17.59 -2.42 7.80
C TYR A 97 -17.13 -1.33 6.82
N ILE A 98 -17.13 -0.07 7.25
CA ILE A 98 -16.72 1.07 6.41
C ILE A 98 -15.26 0.95 5.98
N LEU A 99 -14.36 0.56 6.90
CA LEU A 99 -12.96 0.31 6.61
C LEU A 99 -12.80 -0.74 5.51
N LEU A 100 -13.44 -1.90 5.68
CA LEU A 100 -13.35 -2.99 4.73
C LEU A 100 -13.90 -2.60 3.36
N VAL A 101 -15.06 -1.94 3.30
CA VAL A 101 -15.62 -1.46 2.01
C VAL A 101 -14.70 -0.41 1.37
N ALA A 102 -14.16 0.53 2.15
CA ALA A 102 -13.23 1.54 1.66
C ALA A 102 -11.96 0.90 1.06
N ILE A 103 -11.39 -0.10 1.73
CA ILE A 103 -10.26 -0.88 1.19
C ILE A 103 -10.68 -1.57 -0.11
N ARG A 104 -11.84 -2.22 -0.18
CA ARG A 104 -12.26 -2.95 -1.38
C ARG A 104 -12.46 -2.05 -2.61
N ILE A 105 -12.57 -0.72 -2.45
CA ILE A 105 -12.83 0.19 -3.57
C ILE A 105 -11.78 1.27 -3.80
N HIS A 106 -10.77 1.41 -2.93
CA HIS A 106 -9.76 2.49 -3.00
C HIS A 106 -9.10 2.58 -4.39
N ASP A 107 -8.66 1.43 -4.91
CA ASP A 107 -7.99 1.30 -6.21
C ASP A 107 -8.90 0.79 -7.33
N ALA A 108 -10.19 0.54 -7.06
CA ALA A 108 -11.10 -0.02 -8.05
C ALA A 108 -11.33 0.92 -9.26
N GLY A 109 -11.05 2.22 -9.08
CA GLY A 109 -11.06 3.20 -10.16
C GLY A 109 -10.05 2.95 -11.28
N ASN A 110 -9.00 2.14 -11.03
CA ASN A 110 -7.98 1.78 -12.02
C ASN A 110 -8.55 0.99 -13.21
N ILE A 111 -9.77 0.42 -13.08
CA ILE A 111 -10.54 -0.13 -14.22
C ILE A 111 -10.78 0.91 -15.33
N HIS A 112 -10.70 2.20 -15.01
CA HIS A 112 -10.84 3.32 -15.94
C HIS A 112 -9.52 4.04 -16.21
N GLY A 113 -8.37 3.38 -16.01
CA GLY A 113 -7.05 3.98 -16.12
C GLY A 113 -6.58 4.69 -14.84
N ARG A 114 -5.26 4.95 -14.77
CA ARG A 114 -4.54 5.45 -13.60
C ARG A 114 -4.90 6.88 -13.22
N GLU A 115 -5.22 7.71 -14.20
CA GLU A 115 -5.47 9.13 -13.99
C GLU A 115 -6.74 9.34 -13.16
N ASP A 116 -6.57 10.07 -12.05
CA ASP A 116 -7.64 10.40 -11.10
C ASP A 116 -8.44 9.17 -10.63
N HIS A 117 -7.83 7.98 -10.59
CA HIS A 117 -8.52 6.74 -10.23
C HIS A 117 -9.14 6.83 -8.82
N GLU A 118 -8.47 7.52 -7.90
CA GLU A 118 -8.91 7.69 -6.52
C GLU A 118 -10.26 8.43 -6.43
N LYS A 119 -10.56 9.29 -7.42
CA LYS A 119 -11.82 10.06 -7.48
C LYS A 119 -13.02 9.23 -7.98
N LYS A 120 -12.78 8.03 -8.51
CA LYS A 120 -13.80 7.16 -9.12
C LYS A 120 -14.46 6.21 -8.10
N CYS A 121 -14.02 6.21 -6.84
CA CYS A 121 -14.56 5.38 -5.75
C CYS A 121 -16.09 5.40 -5.65
N PHE A 122 -16.70 6.60 -5.69
CA PHE A 122 -18.16 6.74 -5.53
C PHE A 122 -18.93 6.20 -6.73
N SER A 123 -18.46 6.45 -7.96
CA SER A 123 -19.11 5.93 -9.16
C SER A 123 -19.01 4.41 -9.21
N ILE A 124 -17.88 3.83 -8.83
CA ILE A 124 -17.72 2.38 -8.71
C ILE A 124 -18.73 1.80 -7.72
N LEU A 125 -18.83 2.35 -6.50
CA LEU A 125 -19.80 1.87 -5.52
C LEU A 125 -21.24 1.98 -6.02
N ARG A 126 -21.63 3.09 -6.65
CA ARG A 126 -22.98 3.23 -7.24
C ARG A 126 -23.25 2.22 -8.35
N ASN A 127 -22.26 1.96 -9.20
CA ASN A 127 -22.39 1.04 -10.34
C ASN A 127 -22.46 -0.44 -9.91
N CYS A 128 -22.00 -0.79 -8.70
CA CYS A 128 -22.22 -2.11 -8.12
C CYS A 128 -23.71 -2.39 -7.79
N GLY A 129 -24.58 -1.37 -7.89
CA GLY A 129 -26.03 -1.52 -7.71
C GLY A 129 -26.39 -2.07 -6.33
N ALA A 130 -27.29 -3.06 -6.28
CA ALA A 130 -27.75 -3.66 -5.04
C ALA A 130 -26.62 -4.34 -4.24
N ALA A 131 -25.50 -4.72 -4.87
CA ALA A 131 -24.38 -5.37 -4.18
C ALA A 131 -23.68 -4.43 -3.18
N SER A 132 -23.76 -3.11 -3.37
CA SER A 132 -23.20 -2.10 -2.45
C SER A 132 -24.26 -1.46 -1.53
N GLY A 133 -25.45 -2.05 -1.45
CA GLY A 133 -26.60 -1.47 -0.75
C GLY A 133 -27.28 -0.34 -1.54
N ASP A 134 -28.27 0.30 -0.93
CA ASP A 134 -29.15 1.31 -1.55
C ASP A 134 -28.96 2.73 -0.97
N ASP A 135 -28.15 2.91 0.07
CA ASP A 135 -27.90 4.20 0.71
C ASP A 135 -26.72 4.93 0.06
N ASP A 136 -27.02 5.88 -0.82
CA ASP A 136 -26.00 6.69 -1.50
C ASP A 136 -25.25 7.65 -0.54
N SER A 137 -25.83 8.00 0.62
CA SER A 137 -25.15 8.83 1.61
C SER A 137 -24.05 8.03 2.33
N GLU A 138 -24.35 6.78 2.72
CA GLU A 138 -23.38 5.82 3.25
C GLU A 138 -22.25 5.59 2.22
N LYS A 139 -22.60 5.28 0.97
CA LYS A 139 -21.63 5.08 -0.12
C LYS A 139 -20.75 6.31 -0.35
N LYS A 140 -21.32 7.51 -0.27
CA LYS A 140 -20.55 8.75 -0.49
C LYS A 140 -19.49 8.95 0.59
N VAL A 141 -19.83 8.68 1.85
CA VAL A 141 -18.88 8.77 2.96
C VAL A 141 -17.77 7.72 2.82
N ILE A 142 -18.12 6.47 2.54
CA ILE A 142 -17.13 5.40 2.31
C ILE A 142 -16.20 5.77 1.14
N ALA A 143 -16.75 6.28 0.03
CA ALA A 143 -15.97 6.70 -1.11
C ALA A 143 -15.02 7.86 -0.82
N LEU A 144 -15.40 8.82 0.03
CA LEU A 144 -14.52 9.91 0.44
C LEU A 144 -13.35 9.42 1.30
N ILE A 145 -13.62 8.46 2.20
CA ILE A 145 -12.58 7.79 2.99
C ILE A 145 -11.60 7.06 2.07
N ALA A 146 -12.12 6.25 1.14
CA ALA A 146 -11.30 5.52 0.18
C ALA A 146 -10.49 6.47 -0.72
N GLN A 147 -11.09 7.54 -1.23
CA GLN A 147 -10.43 8.55 -2.06
C GLN A 147 -9.24 9.21 -1.36
N ALA A 148 -9.27 9.35 -0.04
CA ALA A 148 -8.20 10.00 0.72
C ALA A 148 -6.89 9.20 0.78
N HIS A 149 -6.87 7.93 0.32
CA HIS A 149 -5.63 7.15 0.23
C HIS A 149 -4.60 7.79 -0.72
N GLY A 150 -5.07 8.49 -1.76
CA GLY A 150 -4.23 9.10 -2.79
C GLY A 150 -4.65 10.51 -3.16
N GLY A 151 -4.11 11.01 -4.28
CA GLY A 151 -4.51 12.28 -4.88
C GLY A 151 -3.97 13.54 -4.19
N LYS A 152 -4.67 14.65 -4.44
CA LYS A 152 -4.36 15.99 -3.90
C LYS A 152 -5.65 16.66 -3.42
N THR A 153 -5.51 17.53 -2.43
CA THR A 153 -6.58 18.44 -1.98
C THR A 153 -6.92 19.45 -3.08
N THR A 154 -8.02 20.18 -2.88
CA THR A 154 -8.41 21.31 -3.76
C THR A 154 -7.33 22.39 -3.83
N ALA A 155 -6.56 22.57 -2.75
CA ALA A 155 -5.40 23.45 -2.69
C ALA A 155 -4.12 22.86 -3.35
N GLY A 156 -4.19 21.64 -3.88
CA GLY A 156 -3.10 20.98 -4.60
C GLY A 156 -2.04 20.30 -3.72
N ASN A 157 -2.25 20.22 -2.40
CA ASN A 157 -1.33 19.55 -1.46
C ASN A 157 -1.74 18.08 -1.23
N LYS A 158 -0.89 17.28 -0.56
CA LYS A 158 -1.13 15.84 -0.32
C LYS A 158 -1.88 15.53 1.00
N ASP A 159 -2.34 16.54 1.74
CA ASP A 159 -3.01 16.38 3.04
C ASP A 159 -4.53 16.07 2.86
N THR A 160 -4.84 14.96 2.21
CA THR A 160 -6.22 14.57 1.85
C THR A 160 -7.05 14.06 3.03
N ILE A 161 -6.45 13.50 4.08
CA ILE A 161 -7.17 13.04 5.28
C ILE A 161 -7.72 14.23 6.08
N SER A 162 -7.00 15.36 6.14
CA SER A 162 -7.47 16.54 6.88
C SER A 162 -8.74 17.17 6.29
N GLU A 163 -9.03 16.96 5.00
CA GLU A 163 -10.26 17.42 4.35
C GLU A 163 -11.50 16.63 4.78
N LEU A 164 -11.32 15.41 5.33
CA LEU A 164 -12.42 14.63 5.88
C LEU A 164 -12.86 15.23 7.23
N LYS A 165 -14.14 15.06 7.56
CA LYS A 165 -14.62 15.35 8.93
C LYS A 165 -13.98 14.36 9.90
N ASP A 166 -13.59 14.84 11.07
CA ASP A 166 -13.07 13.97 12.12
C ASP A 166 -14.11 12.93 12.57
N LYS A 167 -15.33 13.41 12.89
CA LYS A 167 -16.51 12.58 13.14
C LYS A 167 -17.60 12.89 12.13
N GLU A 168 -17.93 11.93 11.27
CA GLU A 168 -19.01 12.05 10.29
C GLU A 168 -20.29 11.39 10.82
N PRO A 169 -21.43 12.10 10.88
CA PRO A 169 -22.71 11.50 11.24
C PRO A 169 -23.26 10.65 10.09
N LEU A 170 -23.62 9.40 10.38
CA LEU A 170 -24.34 8.50 9.48
C LEU A 170 -25.51 7.85 10.22
N GLY A 171 -26.73 8.30 9.93
CA GLY A 171 -27.91 7.93 10.70
C GLY A 171 -27.80 8.40 12.15
N LYS A 172 -27.89 7.47 13.11
CA LYS A 172 -27.74 7.74 14.55
C LYS A 172 -26.32 7.50 15.08
N PHE A 173 -25.36 7.22 14.19
CA PHE A 173 -23.97 6.89 14.54
C PHE A 173 -23.02 8.00 14.10
N PHE A 174 -21.85 8.01 14.73
CA PHE A 174 -20.70 8.76 14.26
C PHE A 174 -19.60 7.78 13.86
N ILE A 175 -18.92 8.08 12.76
CA ILE A 175 -17.75 7.32 12.31
C ILE A 175 -16.53 8.23 12.35
N ARG A 176 -15.36 7.69 12.67
CA ARG A 176 -14.10 8.44 12.71
C ARG A 176 -13.43 8.44 11.34
N SER A 177 -13.93 9.23 10.39
CA SER A 177 -13.50 9.14 8.98
C SER A 177 -12.00 9.36 8.79
N ARG A 178 -11.38 10.27 9.56
CA ARG A 178 -9.93 10.53 9.48
C ARG A 178 -9.10 9.33 9.93
N LEU A 179 -9.51 8.68 11.01
CA LEU A 179 -8.89 7.46 11.51
C LEU A 179 -9.02 6.32 10.49
N ILE A 180 -10.22 6.11 9.94
CA ILE A 180 -10.42 5.03 8.97
C ILE A 180 -9.58 5.28 7.71
N ALA A 181 -9.57 6.52 7.22
CA ALA A 181 -8.76 6.90 6.06
C ALA A 181 -7.25 6.72 6.31
N SER A 182 -6.76 6.99 7.52
CA SER A 182 -5.34 6.76 7.84
C SER A 182 -4.98 5.27 7.86
N ILE A 183 -5.89 4.40 8.33
CA ILE A 183 -5.71 2.94 8.22
C ILE A 183 -5.65 2.52 6.75
N VAL A 184 -6.62 2.93 5.92
CA VAL A 184 -6.67 2.58 4.49
C VAL A 184 -5.38 3.01 3.79
N ARG A 185 -5.00 4.29 3.95
CA ARG A 185 -3.84 4.88 3.29
C ARG A 185 -2.54 4.21 3.69
N PHE A 186 -2.34 3.96 4.98
CA PHE A 186 -1.10 3.36 5.44
C PHE A 186 -1.03 1.87 5.14
N ALA A 187 -2.15 1.14 5.24
CA ALA A 187 -2.23 -0.26 4.84
C ALA A 187 -1.92 -0.45 3.36
N ASP A 188 -2.43 0.43 2.49
CA ASP A 188 -2.08 0.46 1.06
C ASP A 188 -0.59 0.76 0.84
N GLU A 189 -0.03 1.77 1.50
CA GLU A 189 1.40 2.10 1.35
C GLU A 189 2.33 0.95 1.76
N ILE A 190 1.98 0.20 2.81
CA ILE A 190 2.84 -0.86 3.36
C ILE A 190 2.52 -2.24 2.81
N CYS A 191 1.53 -2.42 1.93
CA CYS A 191 1.19 -3.74 1.40
C CYS A 191 2.12 -4.22 0.27
N GLU A 192 3.17 -3.46 -0.06
CA GLU A 192 4.12 -3.80 -1.13
C GLU A 192 4.77 -5.17 -0.90
N SER A 193 4.73 -6.02 -1.94
CA SER A 193 5.24 -7.38 -1.86
C SER A 193 5.79 -7.86 -3.20
N ARG A 194 6.57 -8.95 -3.18
CA ARG A 194 7.09 -9.61 -4.39
C ARG A 194 6.00 -10.17 -5.30
N SER A 195 4.81 -10.45 -4.77
CA SER A 195 3.69 -10.99 -5.55
C SER A 195 3.22 -10.00 -6.62
N ARG A 196 3.42 -8.69 -6.39
CA ARG A 196 3.03 -7.61 -7.31
C ARG A 196 3.89 -7.54 -8.58
N ALA A 197 5.06 -8.19 -8.60
CA ALA A 197 5.93 -8.21 -9.77
C ALA A 197 5.49 -9.25 -10.80
N ALA A 198 5.56 -8.90 -12.09
CA ALA A 198 5.41 -9.85 -13.19
C ALA A 198 6.71 -10.66 -13.37
N ASN A 199 7.05 -11.49 -12.37
CA ASN A 199 8.35 -12.16 -12.21
C ASN A 199 8.76 -13.01 -13.43
N TYR A 200 7.81 -13.65 -14.10
CA TYR A 200 8.09 -14.40 -15.33
C TYR A 200 8.59 -13.45 -16.43
N LEU A 201 7.81 -12.42 -16.76
CA LEU A 201 8.16 -11.44 -17.80
C LEU A 201 9.45 -10.68 -17.46
N LEU A 202 9.68 -10.39 -16.18
CA LEU A 202 10.91 -9.77 -15.70
C LEU A 202 12.14 -10.66 -15.96
N THR A 203 12.00 -11.97 -15.73
CA THR A 203 13.07 -12.96 -15.95
C THR A 203 13.46 -13.08 -17.42
N TYR A 204 12.48 -12.98 -18.33
CA TYR A 204 12.69 -13.10 -19.77
C TYR A 204 12.84 -11.74 -20.49
N GLY A 205 13.09 -10.65 -19.76
CA GLY A 205 13.33 -9.32 -20.34
C GLY A 205 12.17 -8.81 -21.21
N SER A 206 10.93 -9.19 -20.88
CA SER A 206 9.72 -8.89 -21.65
C SER A 206 8.85 -7.81 -21.00
N ILE A 207 9.36 -7.15 -19.95
CA ILE A 207 8.72 -5.97 -19.34
C ILE A 207 9.01 -4.75 -20.22
N PRO A 208 8.02 -3.90 -20.53
CA PRO A 208 8.28 -2.63 -21.21
C PRO A 208 9.30 -1.79 -20.44
N THR A 209 10.26 -1.17 -21.15
CA THR A 209 11.37 -0.43 -20.52
C THR A 209 10.91 0.57 -19.47
N HIS A 210 9.83 1.31 -19.72
CA HIS A 210 9.31 2.32 -18.79
C HIS A 210 8.73 1.75 -17.49
N SER A 211 8.56 0.43 -17.38
CA SER A 211 8.00 -0.28 -16.22
C SER A 211 9.03 -1.15 -15.47
N GLU A 212 10.23 -1.35 -16.02
CA GLU A 212 11.22 -2.32 -15.52
C GLU A 212 11.57 -2.08 -14.05
N LEU A 213 11.86 -0.83 -13.69
CA LEU A 213 12.29 -0.46 -12.34
C LEU A 213 11.25 -0.85 -11.29
N PHE A 214 9.96 -0.61 -11.56
CA PHE A 214 8.89 -0.87 -10.59
C PHE A 214 8.68 -2.36 -10.34
N HIS A 215 8.79 -3.18 -11.39
CA HIS A 215 8.74 -4.64 -11.23
C HIS A 215 9.98 -5.19 -10.52
N LYS A 216 11.17 -4.61 -10.75
CA LYS A 216 12.39 -4.98 -10.02
C LYS A 216 12.31 -4.59 -8.54
N TYR A 217 11.79 -3.41 -8.24
CA TYR A 217 11.53 -2.97 -6.87
C TYR A 217 10.64 -3.99 -6.14
N ALA A 218 9.48 -4.32 -6.71
CA ALA A 218 8.57 -5.29 -6.10
C ALA A 218 9.25 -6.67 -5.96
N ALA A 219 9.92 -7.16 -7.02
CA ALA A 219 10.61 -8.46 -7.00
C ALA A 219 11.74 -8.55 -5.95
N ALA A 220 12.35 -7.41 -5.60
CA ALA A 220 13.39 -7.35 -4.57
C ALA A 220 12.83 -7.53 -3.16
N ILE A 221 11.55 -7.26 -2.89
CA ILE A 221 10.97 -7.41 -1.55
C ILE A 221 10.96 -8.90 -1.16
N SER A 222 11.57 -9.24 -0.04
CA SER A 222 11.66 -10.63 0.46
C SER A 222 10.94 -10.83 1.78
N ALA A 223 10.83 -9.78 2.59
CA ALA A 223 10.00 -9.75 3.77
C ALA A 223 9.41 -8.35 3.95
N ASN A 224 8.17 -8.31 4.41
CA ASN A 224 7.45 -7.12 4.79
C ASN A 224 6.53 -7.51 5.95
N VAL A 225 6.83 -7.02 7.15
CA VAL A 225 6.20 -7.49 8.39
C VAL A 225 5.89 -6.32 9.31
N VAL A 226 4.64 -6.21 9.72
CA VAL A 226 4.18 -5.28 10.76
C VAL A 226 4.15 -5.99 12.11
N SER A 227 4.89 -5.49 13.08
CA SER A 227 4.75 -5.90 14.48
C SER A 227 3.89 -4.87 15.22
N HIS A 228 2.62 -5.23 15.51
CA HIS A 228 1.72 -4.37 16.29
C HIS A 228 2.28 -4.10 17.69
N LYS A 229 2.83 -5.13 18.33
CA LYS A 229 3.41 -5.04 19.68
C LYS A 229 4.64 -4.13 19.73
N ASP A 230 5.56 -4.28 18.78
CA ASP A 230 6.77 -3.46 18.73
C ASP A 230 6.56 -2.12 18.02
N ARG A 231 5.36 -1.88 17.48
CA ARG A 231 4.98 -0.69 16.70
C ARG A 231 6.00 -0.42 15.60
N ARG A 232 6.43 -1.47 14.89
CA ARG A 232 7.52 -1.42 13.91
C ARG A 232 7.16 -2.14 12.62
N LEU A 233 7.51 -1.52 11.50
CA LEU A 233 7.50 -2.14 10.18
C LEU A 233 8.91 -2.64 9.83
N THR A 234 9.04 -3.88 9.37
CA THR A 234 10.31 -4.47 8.96
C THR A 234 10.27 -4.88 7.49
N LEU A 235 11.23 -4.39 6.71
CA LEU A 235 11.40 -4.68 5.28
C LEU A 235 12.77 -5.30 5.01
N VAL A 236 12.79 -6.35 4.21
CA VAL A 236 14.03 -6.97 3.74
C VAL A 236 13.99 -7.05 2.22
N TYR A 237 14.97 -6.43 1.57
CA TYR A 237 15.16 -6.46 0.13
C TYR A 237 16.31 -7.40 -0.23
N LYS A 238 16.10 -8.24 -1.24
CA LYS A 238 17.12 -9.07 -1.88
C LYS A 238 17.31 -8.58 -3.32
N VAL A 239 18.37 -7.84 -3.55
CA VAL A 239 18.70 -7.21 -4.82
C VAL A 239 19.76 -8.04 -5.53
N LYS A 240 19.51 -8.46 -6.78
CA LYS A 240 20.53 -9.16 -7.57
C LYS A 240 21.68 -8.22 -7.91
N LEU A 241 22.92 -8.72 -7.84
CA LEU A 241 24.12 -7.94 -8.18
C LEU A 241 24.01 -7.26 -9.57
N ASP A 242 23.55 -8.00 -10.58
CA ASP A 242 23.40 -7.44 -11.93
C ASP A 242 22.43 -6.25 -11.97
N ASP A 243 21.42 -6.24 -11.09
CA ASP A 243 20.43 -5.17 -11.01
C ASP A 243 20.97 -3.88 -10.36
N THR A 244 22.15 -3.94 -9.73
CA THR A 244 22.83 -2.76 -9.17
C THR A 244 23.79 -2.10 -10.14
N SER A 245 24.11 -2.75 -11.28
CA SER A 245 25.17 -2.31 -12.19
C SER A 245 24.77 -1.18 -13.15
N ARG A 246 23.47 -0.97 -13.36
CA ARG A 246 22.94 -0.03 -14.35
C ARG A 246 21.58 0.54 -13.92
N PRO A 247 21.15 1.68 -14.50
CA PRO A 247 19.79 2.15 -14.34
C PRO A 247 18.77 1.30 -15.12
N TRP A 248 17.53 1.38 -14.68
CA TRP A 248 16.35 0.71 -15.25
C TRP A 248 15.28 1.75 -15.60
N GLY A 249 14.53 1.51 -16.66
CA GLY A 249 13.52 2.47 -17.10
C GLY A 249 12.33 2.57 -16.13
N CYS A 250 11.82 3.79 -15.97
CA CYS A 250 10.74 4.12 -15.02
C CYS A 250 9.77 5.22 -15.50
N ALA A 251 9.71 5.47 -16.80
CA ALA A 251 8.93 6.55 -17.42
C ALA A 251 7.42 6.29 -17.46
N ILE A 252 6.77 6.04 -16.32
CA ILE A 252 5.31 5.88 -16.25
C ILE A 252 4.62 7.26 -16.27
N THR A 253 5.17 8.24 -15.55
CA THR A 253 4.76 9.66 -15.56
C THR A 253 5.92 10.56 -15.09
N GLY A 254 6.11 11.74 -15.70
CA GLY A 254 7.13 12.72 -15.29
C GLY A 254 8.40 12.74 -16.16
N SER A 255 9.44 13.45 -15.70
CA SER A 255 10.71 13.63 -16.43
C SER A 255 11.77 12.55 -16.14
N LYS A 256 11.60 11.76 -15.06
CA LYS A 256 12.52 10.69 -14.68
C LYS A 256 12.29 9.49 -15.59
N THR A 257 13.22 9.23 -16.51
CA THR A 257 13.12 8.13 -17.48
C THR A 257 13.79 6.85 -16.99
N GLU A 258 14.78 6.97 -16.11
CA GLU A 258 15.60 5.87 -15.60
C GLU A 258 16.01 6.12 -14.14
N SER A 259 16.24 5.04 -13.38
CA SER A 259 16.80 5.09 -12.02
C SER A 259 17.59 3.83 -11.70
N TYR A 260 18.50 3.91 -10.75
CA TYR A 260 19.07 2.72 -10.12
C TYR A 260 18.07 2.10 -9.14
N LEU A 261 18.14 0.78 -8.97
CA LEU A 261 17.22 0.03 -8.11
C LEU A 261 17.37 0.39 -6.63
N ILE A 262 18.61 0.53 -6.14
CA ILE A 262 18.87 0.93 -4.75
C ILE A 262 18.32 2.34 -4.50
N ASP A 263 18.55 3.29 -5.42
CA ASP A 263 17.98 4.64 -5.34
C ASP A 263 16.45 4.61 -5.23
N GLU A 264 15.75 3.79 -6.03
CA GLU A 264 14.29 3.64 -5.95
C GLU A 264 13.85 3.04 -4.61
N ILE A 265 14.57 2.04 -4.09
CA ILE A 265 14.27 1.47 -2.77
C ILE A 265 14.37 2.57 -1.69
N LEU A 266 15.43 3.37 -1.69
CA LEU A 266 15.61 4.45 -0.72
C LEU A 266 14.53 5.53 -0.87
N GLU A 267 14.19 5.94 -2.10
CA GLU A 267 13.11 6.91 -2.38
C GLU A 267 11.74 6.39 -1.90
N ARG A 268 11.48 5.08 -2.03
CA ARG A 268 10.26 4.43 -1.54
C ARG A 268 10.22 4.33 -0.02
N LEU A 269 11.34 4.06 0.63
CA LEU A 269 11.44 4.07 2.09
C LEU A 269 11.19 5.46 2.66
N GLU A 270 11.73 6.52 2.04
CA GLU A 270 11.42 7.90 2.44
C GLU A 270 9.93 8.24 2.25
N LYS A 271 9.33 7.78 1.15
CA LYS A 271 7.88 7.94 0.93
C LYS A 271 7.09 7.25 2.03
N MET A 272 7.41 6.01 2.32
CA MET A 272 6.74 5.22 3.34
C MET A 272 6.87 5.85 4.74
N ASP A 273 8.04 6.40 5.10
CA ASP A 273 8.20 7.12 6.38
C ASP A 273 7.41 8.43 6.43
N ARG A 274 7.31 9.17 5.32
CA ARG A 274 6.41 10.34 5.25
C ARG A 274 4.96 9.93 5.48
N GLU A 275 4.51 8.83 4.86
CA GLU A 275 3.16 8.31 5.04
C GLU A 275 2.91 7.78 6.46
N ARG A 276 3.91 7.13 7.09
CA ARG A 276 3.88 6.73 8.51
C ARG A 276 3.64 7.94 9.41
N ARG A 277 4.47 8.98 9.29
CA ARG A 277 4.34 10.22 10.08
C ARG A 277 2.99 10.90 9.85
N TYR A 278 2.55 10.93 8.59
CA TYR A 278 1.27 11.52 8.21
C TYR A 278 0.09 10.78 8.84
N CYS A 279 0.01 9.46 8.67
CA CYS A 279 -1.09 8.63 9.17
C CYS A 279 -1.12 8.56 10.70
N ASN A 280 0.05 8.53 11.36
CA ASN A 280 0.18 8.60 12.81
C ASN A 280 -0.47 9.87 13.42
N ARG A 281 -0.70 10.95 12.65
CA ARG A 281 -1.44 12.13 13.15
C ARG A 281 -2.91 11.84 13.43
N PHE A 282 -3.49 10.83 12.78
CA PHE A 282 -4.91 10.52 12.84
C PHE A 282 -5.22 9.17 13.50
N SER A 283 -4.21 8.30 13.66
CA SER A 283 -4.39 6.95 14.19
C SER A 283 -3.98 6.75 15.64
N ARG A 284 -3.34 7.75 16.28
CA ARG A 284 -2.63 7.63 17.58
C ARG A 284 -3.34 6.85 18.68
N ASP A 285 -4.66 6.96 18.77
CA ASP A 285 -5.46 6.32 19.82
C ASP A 285 -5.80 4.84 19.52
N ILE A 286 -5.43 4.34 18.34
CA ILE A 286 -5.82 3.02 17.83
C ILE A 286 -4.61 2.21 17.35
N TYR A 287 -3.78 2.82 16.50
CA TYR A 287 -2.52 2.22 16.09
C TYR A 287 -1.49 3.30 15.75
N THR A 288 -0.24 2.89 15.75
CA THR A 288 0.89 3.77 15.49
C THR A 288 2.08 2.89 15.16
N ILE A 289 2.85 3.31 14.17
CA ILE A 289 4.16 2.73 13.88
C ILE A 289 5.23 3.76 14.22
N ASP A 290 6.06 3.42 15.19
CA ASP A 290 7.12 4.29 15.71
C ASP A 290 8.35 4.25 14.81
N SER A 291 8.60 3.12 14.13
CA SER A 291 9.76 2.99 13.24
C SER A 291 9.58 2.07 12.05
N ILE A 292 10.39 2.30 11.01
CA ILE A 292 10.58 1.42 9.86
C ILE A 292 12.04 0.97 9.83
N ARG A 293 12.25 -0.35 9.88
CA ARG A 293 13.57 -0.97 9.75
C ARG A 293 13.68 -1.64 8.39
N ALA A 294 14.69 -1.25 7.61
CA ALA A 294 14.94 -1.83 6.30
C ALA A 294 16.35 -2.41 6.19
N THR A 295 16.49 -3.47 5.41
CA THR A 295 17.80 -4.06 5.06
C THR A 295 17.81 -4.39 3.58
N ILE A 296 18.91 -4.06 2.90
CA ILE A 296 19.10 -4.38 1.47
C ILE A 296 20.28 -5.35 1.37
N ASP A 297 19.98 -6.61 1.07
CA ASP A 297 20.97 -7.64 0.80
C ASP A 297 21.20 -7.73 -0.71
N VAL A 298 22.43 -7.45 -1.13
CA VAL A 298 22.89 -7.68 -2.50
C VAL A 298 23.33 -9.12 -2.63
N ILE A 299 22.68 -9.86 -3.52
CA ILE A 299 22.84 -11.30 -3.69
C ILE A 299 23.44 -11.66 -5.06
N ASP A 300 24.19 -12.75 -5.10
CA ASP A 300 24.69 -13.36 -6.33
C ASP A 300 23.61 -14.24 -7.02
N ASN A 301 24.02 -14.94 -8.09
CA ASN A 301 23.13 -15.86 -8.81
C ASN A 301 22.78 -17.14 -8.02
N ASN A 302 23.56 -17.48 -6.99
CA ASN A 302 23.30 -18.59 -6.06
C ASN A 302 22.46 -18.15 -4.84
N VAL A 303 22.00 -16.89 -4.80
CA VAL A 303 21.23 -16.30 -3.70
C VAL A 303 22.07 -16.12 -2.43
N GLU A 304 23.39 -16.14 -2.54
CA GLU A 304 24.31 -15.84 -1.44
C GLU A 304 24.46 -14.32 -1.29
N THR A 305 24.40 -13.84 -0.04
CA THR A 305 24.58 -12.41 0.26
C THR A 305 26.04 -12.02 0.10
N ILE A 306 26.32 -11.16 -0.86
CA ILE A 306 27.65 -10.58 -1.11
C ILE A 306 27.87 -9.35 -0.24
N LYS A 307 26.82 -8.53 -0.09
CA LYS A 307 26.88 -7.27 0.65
C LYS A 307 25.54 -6.97 1.29
N THR A 308 25.55 -6.69 2.59
CA THR A 308 24.39 -6.12 3.28
C THR A 308 24.58 -4.61 3.41
N ILE A 309 23.56 -3.86 3.00
CA ILE A 309 23.43 -2.42 3.20
C ILE A 309 22.42 -2.22 4.32
N ALA A 310 22.91 -1.83 5.49
CA ALA A 310 22.07 -1.48 6.62
C ALA A 310 21.49 -0.08 6.40
N VAL A 311 20.18 0.01 6.21
CA VAL A 311 19.50 1.30 6.11
C VAL A 311 19.31 1.84 7.54
N PRO A 312 19.64 3.11 7.82
CA PRO A 312 19.30 3.75 9.09
C PRO A 312 17.82 3.55 9.41
N GLU A 313 17.52 3.16 10.65
CA GLU A 313 16.13 2.99 11.07
C GLU A 313 15.41 4.34 10.97
N LEU A 314 14.24 4.34 10.34
CA LEU A 314 13.44 5.55 10.15
C LEU A 314 12.48 5.67 11.33
N TYR A 315 12.68 6.67 12.18
CA TYR A 315 11.85 6.95 13.35
C TYR A 315 11.81 8.45 13.62
N ASP A 316 10.90 8.88 14.49
CA ASP A 316 10.83 10.28 14.89
C ASP A 316 12.00 10.57 15.88
N SER A 317 13.04 11.27 15.42
CA SER A 317 14.23 11.59 16.22
C SER A 317 14.35 13.09 16.54
N GLY A 318 14.74 13.41 17.77
CA GLY A 318 15.21 14.75 18.16
C GLY A 318 14.12 15.83 18.25
N TYR A 319 14.58 17.09 18.35
CA TYR A 319 13.75 18.28 18.14
C TYR A 319 13.63 18.52 16.61
N PRO A 320 12.49 19.05 16.07
CA PRO A 320 12.21 19.09 14.62
C PRO A 320 13.25 19.78 13.72
N ASP A 321 14.20 20.51 14.30
CA ASP A 321 15.17 21.31 13.56
C ASP A 321 16.46 20.54 13.20
N ASP A 322 16.66 19.31 13.72
CA ASP A 322 18.00 18.69 13.77
C ASP A 322 18.26 17.48 12.86
N HIS A 323 17.30 17.03 12.03
CA HIS A 323 17.56 15.97 11.05
C HIS A 323 16.84 16.19 9.72
N SER A 324 17.62 16.43 8.66
CA SER A 324 17.16 16.59 7.28
C SER A 324 18.07 15.89 6.26
N GLY A 325 18.74 14.81 6.67
CA GLY A 325 19.47 13.96 5.72
C GLY A 325 18.49 13.16 4.87
N HIS A 326 18.62 13.24 3.55
CA HIS A 326 17.96 12.28 2.66
C HIS A 326 18.72 10.94 2.71
N LEU A 327 18.01 9.81 2.64
CA LEU A 327 18.65 8.48 2.68
C LEU A 327 19.71 8.32 1.58
N LYS A 328 19.46 8.93 0.40
CA LYS A 328 20.43 8.93 -0.70
C LYS A 328 21.71 9.72 -0.40
N GLU A 329 21.64 10.71 0.48
CA GLU A 329 22.83 11.48 0.89
C GLU A 329 23.62 10.70 1.96
N GLU A 330 22.93 10.11 2.92
CA GLU A 330 23.54 9.28 3.97
C GLU A 330 24.16 7.99 3.40
N LEU A 331 23.50 7.38 2.41
CA LEU A 331 23.91 6.14 1.75
C LEU A 331 24.45 6.39 0.34
N LYS A 332 25.04 7.56 0.09
CA LYS A 332 25.52 7.98 -1.24
C LYS A 332 26.51 7.00 -1.90
N GLU A 333 27.30 6.29 -1.08
CA GLU A 333 28.24 5.27 -1.55
C GLU A 333 27.55 4.02 -2.15
N PHE A 334 26.28 3.81 -1.79
CA PHE A 334 25.42 2.74 -2.30
C PHE A 334 24.49 3.20 -3.43
N CYS A 335 24.52 4.49 -3.78
CA CYS A 335 23.65 5.07 -4.79
C CYS A 335 24.31 5.15 -6.16
N GLY A 336 23.49 5.04 -7.20
CA GLY A 336 23.91 5.26 -8.58
C GLY A 336 25.11 4.41 -9.03
N PRO A 337 25.97 4.94 -9.92
CA PRO A 337 27.13 4.19 -10.42
C PRO A 337 28.23 3.98 -9.37
N ALA A 338 28.24 4.75 -8.27
CA ALA A 338 29.29 4.70 -7.24
C ALA A 338 29.36 3.31 -6.58
N PHE A 339 28.21 2.70 -6.32
CA PHE A 339 28.15 1.38 -5.69
C PHE A 339 28.78 0.30 -6.56
N TYR A 340 28.39 0.22 -7.82
CA TYR A 340 28.94 -0.77 -8.75
C TYR A 340 30.46 -0.60 -8.94
N GLN A 341 30.94 0.66 -9.01
CA GLN A 341 32.38 0.95 -9.09
C GLN A 341 33.13 0.43 -7.86
N SER A 342 32.56 0.58 -6.65
CA SER A 342 33.16 0.07 -5.41
C SER A 342 33.30 -1.46 -5.39
N LEU A 343 32.30 -2.18 -5.90
CA LEU A 343 32.31 -3.65 -5.97
C LEU A 343 33.31 -4.18 -7.01
N SER A 344 33.46 -3.44 -8.11
CA SER A 344 34.42 -3.75 -9.18
C SER A 344 35.87 -3.55 -8.74
N GLN A 345 36.12 -2.65 -7.79
CA GLN A 345 37.47 -2.39 -7.25
C GLN A 345 37.88 -3.42 -6.18
N GLN A 346 36.91 -3.98 -5.43
CA GLN A 346 37.19 -5.02 -4.43
C GLN A 346 37.55 -6.37 -5.06
N SER A 347 37.03 -6.67 -6.26
CA SER A 347 37.31 -7.91 -7.00
C SER A 347 38.67 -7.93 -7.74
N VAL A 348 39.37 -6.79 -7.82
CA VAL A 348 40.72 -6.67 -8.41
C VAL A 348 41.82 -6.71 -7.33
N GLY A 349 41.44 -6.78 -6.05
CA GLY A 349 42.32 -6.65 -4.88
C GLY A 349 42.75 -7.94 -4.19
N GLU A 350 42.39 -9.13 -4.68
CA GLU A 350 42.93 -10.40 -4.19
C GLU A 350 44.12 -10.84 -5.06
N PRO A 351 45.38 -10.73 -4.58
CA PRO A 351 46.51 -11.36 -5.23
C PRO A 351 46.51 -12.86 -4.89
N THR A 352 46.62 -13.68 -5.94
CA THR A 352 47.00 -15.10 -5.88
C THR A 352 48.28 -15.35 -5.12
#